data_AF-A0A2R6J3N3-F1
#
_entry.id   AF-A0A2R6J3N3-F1
#
_cell.length_a   1.000
_cell.length_b   1.000
_cell.length_c   1.000
_cell.angle_alpha   90.00
_cell.angle_beta   90.00
_cell.angle_gamma   90.00
#
_symmetry.space_group_name_H-M   'P 1'
#
loop_
_entity.id
_entity.type
_entity.pdbx_description
1 polymer ?
#
loop_
_entity_poly.entity_id
_entity_poly.type
_entity_poly.pdbx_seq_one_letter_code
_entity_poly.pdbx_strand_id
1 'polypeptide(L)'
;AFENLNLVVGKYPQYPVQDWCLEENNDSRARYVDRLDAVIHDRAGVDQSTGEQRSVAVAMGFAGESAGHQVGGDAHDPAAEPTGRGGPAVDAYDDAASGSLSGNDQYAGQATGALSTTLEFGPGSGGVAEETVVFAAGADETEAATALGAVRDEPFERLREDKEAWIADLLSEAPLPNRKTIAGRESPEDTDAIVATARRALTALVTTYDPESGAVVASITTQPPYGEDWPRDGAFFNYMLDLVGRHDWVEKRNRWYASLQQQTVDSVAEGDVLGPTRPSQRTSPNTLQANWNMNYYADGVAGGPIPYQIDTTGFTVWTMVDHYEVTGDEEYLRAVYPAV
;
A
#
# COMPACT_ATOMS: atom_id res chain seq x y z
N ALA A 1 11.32 -7.55 18.81
CA ALA A 1 10.68 -7.34 17.50
C ALA A 1 11.41 -8.18 16.46
N PHE A 2 10.68 -8.78 15.54
CA PHE A 2 11.22 -9.57 14.44
C PHE A 2 10.64 -9.04 13.13
N GLU A 3 11.46 -9.00 12.08
CA GLU A 3 11.04 -8.65 10.72
C GLU A 3 11.63 -9.63 9.69
N ASN A 4 10.87 -9.80 8.61
CA ASN A 4 11.27 -10.47 7.39
C ASN A 4 10.65 -9.68 6.23
N LEU A 5 11.40 -8.71 5.71
CA LEU A 5 10.90 -7.77 4.71
C LEU A 5 11.39 -8.13 3.29
N ASN A 6 10.43 -8.30 2.39
CA ASN A 6 10.65 -8.48 0.96
C ASN A 6 10.31 -7.18 0.22
N LEU A 7 11.28 -6.29 0.10
CA LEU A 7 11.06 -4.98 -0.55
C LEU A 7 10.90 -5.15 -2.07
N VAL A 8 9.93 -4.45 -2.65
CA VAL A 8 9.67 -4.43 -4.10
C VAL A 8 9.80 -2.99 -4.60
N VAL A 9 10.62 -2.79 -5.64
CA VAL A 9 10.94 -1.47 -6.22
C VAL A 9 10.48 -1.32 -7.66
N GLY A 10 9.86 -2.34 -8.23
CA GLY A 10 9.44 -2.34 -9.62
C GLY A 10 8.19 -3.17 -9.83
N LYS A 11 7.48 -2.88 -10.91
CA LYS A 11 6.27 -3.58 -11.30
C LYS A 11 6.29 -3.89 -12.80
N TYR A 12 5.55 -4.91 -13.19
CA TYR A 12 5.41 -5.34 -14.57
C TYR A 12 4.05 -4.87 -15.08
N PRO A 13 4.00 -4.24 -16.27
CA PRO A 13 2.74 -4.01 -16.95
C PRO A 13 2.02 -5.34 -17.17
N GLN A 14 0.72 -5.37 -16.89
CA GLN A 14 -0.17 -6.49 -17.18
C GLN A 14 0.15 -7.80 -16.44
N TYR A 15 1.06 -7.77 -15.45
CA TYR A 15 1.50 -8.95 -14.71
C TYR A 15 1.86 -8.60 -13.24
N PRO A 16 0.86 -8.39 -12.38
CA PRO A 16 1.06 -7.94 -11.02
C PRO A 16 1.35 -9.14 -10.11
N VAL A 17 2.59 -9.60 -10.08
CA VAL A 17 2.97 -10.82 -9.32
C VAL A 17 4.21 -10.63 -8.46
N GLN A 18 4.76 -9.41 -8.40
CA GLN A 18 6.05 -9.11 -7.79
C GLN A 18 6.02 -9.40 -6.29
N ASP A 19 4.91 -9.05 -5.63
CA ASP A 19 4.73 -9.19 -4.19
C ASP A 19 4.36 -10.62 -3.74
N TRP A 20 4.30 -11.59 -4.67
CA TRP A 20 3.90 -12.97 -4.36
C TRP A 20 4.72 -14.03 -5.08
N CYS A 21 4.87 -13.93 -6.40
CA CYS A 21 5.49 -14.99 -7.20
C CYS A 21 6.97 -14.76 -7.47
N LEU A 22 7.55 -13.66 -6.96
CA LEU A 22 8.94 -13.27 -7.22
C LEU A 22 9.70 -12.97 -5.93
N GLU A 23 9.19 -13.44 -4.80
CA GLU A 23 9.81 -13.30 -3.47
C GLU A 23 11.23 -13.88 -3.47
N GLU A 24 11.49 -14.95 -4.23
CA GLU A 24 12.82 -15.55 -4.39
C GLU A 24 13.86 -14.60 -5.02
N ASN A 25 13.40 -13.52 -5.66
CA ASN A 25 14.26 -12.48 -6.21
C ASN A 25 14.59 -11.38 -5.19
N ASN A 26 14.29 -11.58 -3.91
CA ASN A 26 14.68 -10.63 -2.88
C ASN A 26 16.20 -10.53 -2.82
N ASP A 27 16.71 -9.36 -3.22
CA ASP A 27 18.11 -8.98 -3.17
C ASP A 27 18.32 -7.75 -2.28
N SER A 28 17.36 -7.48 -1.40
CA SER A 28 17.43 -6.39 -0.43
C SER A 28 18.66 -6.55 0.47
N ARG A 29 19.18 -5.43 0.94
CA ARG A 29 20.25 -5.38 1.92
C ARG A 29 19.64 -5.04 3.26
N ALA A 30 19.93 -5.82 4.28
CA ALA A 30 19.56 -5.53 5.65
C ALA A 30 20.82 -5.17 6.45
N ARG A 31 20.74 -4.13 7.27
CA ARG A 31 21.83 -3.71 8.15
C ARG A 31 21.32 -3.10 9.44
N TYR A 32 21.96 -3.43 10.55
CA TYR A 32 21.85 -2.65 11.76
C TYR A 32 22.68 -1.38 11.62
N VAL A 33 22.10 -0.24 12.03
CA VAL A 33 22.71 1.08 11.91
C VAL A 33 22.81 1.69 13.30
N ASP A 34 23.96 1.55 13.97
CA ASP A 34 24.19 1.97 15.36
C ASP A 34 23.69 3.38 15.68
N ARG A 35 23.99 4.36 14.82
CA ARG A 35 23.60 5.78 15.02
C ARG A 35 22.08 5.98 15.05
N LEU A 36 21.34 5.04 14.48
CA LEU A 36 19.88 5.04 14.41
C LEU A 36 19.27 4.00 15.35
N ASP A 37 20.07 3.12 15.98
CA ASP A 37 19.56 2.00 16.80
C ASP A 37 18.36 1.30 16.13
N ALA A 38 18.59 0.83 14.90
CA ALA A 38 17.56 0.30 14.02
C ALA A 38 18.16 -0.67 13.00
N VAL A 39 17.36 -1.64 12.58
CA VAL A 39 17.63 -2.46 11.39
C VAL A 39 17.00 -1.79 10.19
N ILE A 40 17.75 -1.65 9.10
CA ILE A 40 17.30 -1.04 7.85
C ILE A 40 17.39 -2.06 6.74
N HIS A 41 16.26 -2.31 6.09
CA HIS A 41 16.17 -2.98 4.80
C HIS A 41 16.16 -1.93 3.70
N ASP A 42 16.98 -2.09 2.66
CA ASP A 42 16.96 -1.23 1.48
C ASP A 42 17.06 -2.03 0.18
N ARG A 43 16.42 -1.51 -0.87
CA ARG A 43 16.49 -2.05 -2.22
C ARG A 43 16.48 -0.91 -3.23
N ALA A 44 17.24 -1.08 -4.30
CA ALA A 44 17.20 -0.21 -5.47
C ALA A 44 17.17 -1.05 -6.74
N GLY A 45 16.46 -0.58 -7.77
CA GLY A 45 16.29 -1.31 -9.00
C GLY A 45 15.57 -0.49 -10.06
N VAL A 46 15.35 -1.11 -11.22
CA VAL A 46 14.57 -0.51 -12.31
C VAL A 46 13.13 -0.97 -12.18
N ASP A 47 12.20 -0.01 -12.16
CA ASP A 47 10.79 -0.29 -12.33
C ASP A 47 10.53 -0.71 -13.78
N GLN A 48 10.17 -1.98 -13.99
CA GLN A 48 10.05 -2.56 -15.32
C GLN A 48 8.88 -1.98 -16.11
N SER A 49 7.93 -1.30 -15.47
CA SER A 49 6.81 -0.63 -16.15
C SER A 49 7.08 0.81 -16.55
N THR A 50 8.20 1.39 -16.12
CA THR A 50 8.53 2.79 -16.45
C THR A 50 9.93 2.91 -17.02
N GLY A 51 10.80 1.93 -16.77
CA GLY A 51 12.23 1.99 -17.05
C GLY A 51 12.98 2.92 -16.10
N GLU A 52 12.31 3.48 -15.09
CA GLU A 52 12.90 4.43 -14.16
C GLU A 52 13.61 3.71 -13.02
N GLN A 53 14.68 4.33 -12.51
CA GLN A 53 15.32 3.87 -11.27
C GLN A 53 14.43 4.20 -10.09
N ARG A 54 14.23 3.22 -9.22
CA ARG A 54 13.47 3.33 -7.98
C ARG A 54 14.26 2.73 -6.84
N SER A 55 13.98 3.22 -5.64
CA SER A 55 14.52 2.68 -4.41
C SER A 55 13.48 2.78 -3.32
N VAL A 56 13.64 1.95 -2.30
CA VAL A 56 12.85 1.98 -1.08
C VAL A 56 13.75 1.53 0.07
N ALA A 57 13.53 2.12 1.23
CA ALA A 57 14.11 1.64 2.48
C ALA A 57 13.03 1.58 3.57
N VAL A 58 13.16 0.61 4.47
CA VAL A 58 12.33 0.46 5.67
C VAL A 58 13.25 0.26 6.86
N ALA A 59 13.04 1.06 7.90
CA ALA A 59 13.74 0.96 9.17
C ALA A 59 12.81 0.40 10.24
N MET A 60 13.23 -0.68 10.91
CA MET A 60 12.61 -1.19 12.14
C MET A 60 13.43 -0.74 13.35
N GLY A 61 12.78 -0.10 14.32
CA GLY A 61 13.40 0.33 15.57
C GLY A 61 12.41 0.31 16.74
N PHE A 62 12.91 0.50 17.95
CA PHE A 62 12.07 0.83 19.10
C PHE A 62 11.94 2.35 19.28
N ALA A 63 10.92 2.80 20.02
CA ALA A 63 10.88 4.18 20.50
C ALA A 63 11.96 4.43 21.57
N GLY A 64 12.17 3.44 22.45
CA GLY A 64 13.31 3.36 23.37
C GLY A 64 14.59 2.80 22.73
N GLU A 65 15.59 2.55 23.58
CA GLU A 65 16.85 1.92 23.19
C GLU A 65 16.68 0.39 23.04
N SER A 66 17.37 -0.19 22.04
CA SER A 66 17.52 -1.63 21.93
C SER A 66 18.60 -2.16 22.89
N ALA A 67 18.37 -3.36 23.43
CA ALA A 67 19.33 -4.10 24.24
C ALA A 67 20.24 -5.01 23.39
N GLY A 68 19.91 -5.18 22.11
CA GLY A 68 20.66 -6.01 21.17
C GLY A 68 19.91 -6.21 19.87
N HIS A 69 20.66 -6.59 18.84
CA HIS A 69 20.19 -6.79 17.47
C HIS A 69 20.70 -8.10 16.88
N GLN A 70 20.04 -8.54 15.81
CA GLN A 70 20.53 -9.60 14.93
C GLN A 70 20.04 -9.34 13.52
N VAL A 71 20.96 -9.39 12.55
CA VAL A 71 20.64 -9.39 11.11
C VAL A 71 21.29 -10.62 10.48
N GLY A 72 20.53 -11.41 9.75
CA GLY A 72 21.04 -12.62 9.11
C GLY A 72 20.18 -13.09 7.96
N GLY A 73 20.50 -14.27 7.43
CA GLY A 73 19.72 -14.90 6.37
C GLY A 73 18.55 -15.70 6.92
N ASP A 74 17.43 -15.70 6.20
CA ASP A 74 16.28 -16.57 6.48
C ASP A 74 16.69 -18.05 6.35
N ALA A 75 16.68 -18.82 7.45
CA ALA A 75 17.07 -20.24 7.38
C ALA A 75 15.94 -21.14 6.84
N HIS A 76 14.73 -20.61 6.68
CA HIS A 76 13.51 -21.33 6.34
C HIS A 76 13.07 -21.10 4.89
N ASP A 77 13.62 -20.11 4.20
CA ASP A 77 13.44 -19.92 2.76
C ASP A 77 14.44 -20.78 1.97
N PRO A 78 13.99 -21.71 1.11
CA PRO A 78 14.89 -22.49 0.24
C PRO A 78 15.71 -21.63 -0.75
N ALA A 79 15.29 -20.39 -1.05
CA ALA A 79 16.02 -19.43 -1.86
C ALA A 79 17.09 -18.66 -1.06
N ALA A 80 17.08 -18.76 0.28
CA ALA A 80 18.16 -18.29 1.13
C ALA A 80 19.33 -19.29 1.10
N GLU A 81 20.00 -19.37 -0.06
CA GLU A 81 21.18 -20.22 -0.24
C GLU A 81 22.26 -19.88 0.82
N PRO A 82 22.86 -20.87 1.51
CA PRO A 82 23.94 -20.64 2.49
C PRO A 82 25.24 -20.14 1.84
N THR A 83 25.29 -20.08 0.51
CA THR A 83 26.45 -19.67 -0.27
C THR A 83 26.08 -18.64 -1.32
N GLY A 84 25.87 -17.40 -0.89
CA GLY A 84 26.04 -16.27 -1.80
C GLY A 84 25.03 -15.15 -1.64
N ARG A 85 25.29 -14.29 -0.65
CA ARG A 85 25.23 -12.82 -0.66
C ARG A 85 25.64 -12.40 0.76
N GLY A 86 26.69 -11.58 0.88
CA GLY A 86 27.55 -11.56 2.08
C GLY A 86 26.86 -11.35 3.43
N GLY A 87 27.25 -12.13 4.44
CA GLY A 87 26.77 -12.07 5.83
C GLY A 87 26.73 -13.47 6.48
N PRO A 88 26.64 -13.57 7.81
CA PRO A 88 26.40 -14.84 8.50
C PRO A 88 24.93 -15.28 8.31
N ALA A 89 24.72 -16.54 7.91
CA ALA A 89 23.40 -17.15 7.75
C ALA A 89 22.79 -17.58 9.11
N VAL A 90 22.83 -16.68 10.10
CA VAL A 90 22.18 -16.90 11.40
C VAL A 90 20.82 -16.23 11.36
N ASP A 91 19.79 -17.04 11.18
CA ASP A 91 18.41 -16.58 11.13
C ASP A 91 18.00 -15.87 12.43
N ALA A 92 17.43 -14.68 12.31
CA ALA A 92 17.10 -13.84 13.46
C ALA A 92 15.93 -14.38 14.29
N TYR A 93 15.02 -15.16 13.70
CA TYR A 93 13.94 -15.84 14.41
C TYR A 93 14.50 -16.99 15.27
N ASP A 94 15.37 -17.81 14.69
CA ASP A 94 16.02 -18.92 15.40
C ASP A 94 16.95 -18.41 16.51
N ASP A 95 17.69 -17.33 16.25
CA ASP A 95 18.61 -16.71 17.21
C ASP A 95 17.85 -16.11 18.41
N ALA A 96 16.73 -15.42 18.14
CA ALA A 96 15.86 -14.86 19.18
C ALA A 96 15.28 -15.94 20.12
N ALA A 97 15.12 -17.19 19.67
CA ALA A 97 14.61 -18.29 20.50
C ALA A 97 15.53 -18.62 21.70
N SER A 98 16.81 -18.22 21.65
CA SER A 98 17.76 -18.40 22.74
C SER A 98 17.61 -17.39 23.89
N GLY A 99 16.84 -16.31 23.67
CA GLY A 99 16.71 -15.19 24.60
C GLY A 99 17.89 -14.20 24.55
N SER A 100 18.86 -14.40 23.66
CA SER A 100 19.95 -13.49 23.36
C SER A 100 20.13 -13.35 21.86
N LEU A 101 20.46 -12.15 21.38
CA LEU A 101 20.76 -11.92 19.97
C LEU A 101 22.27 -11.93 19.74
N SER A 102 22.69 -12.57 18.65
CA SER A 102 24.09 -12.82 18.28
C SER A 102 24.84 -11.57 17.83
N GLY A 103 24.13 -10.48 17.48
CA GLY A 103 24.75 -9.19 17.18
C GLY A 103 25.34 -9.08 15.78
N ASN A 104 24.83 -9.83 14.80
CA ASN A 104 25.30 -9.67 13.41
C ASN A 104 24.72 -8.38 12.79
N ASP A 105 25.59 -7.62 12.13
CA ASP A 105 25.23 -6.27 11.66
C ASP A 105 24.58 -6.22 10.28
N GLN A 106 24.76 -7.22 9.42
CA GLN A 106 24.29 -7.13 8.04
C GLN A 106 24.11 -8.48 7.35
N TYR A 107 23.19 -8.50 6.39
CA TYR A 107 22.97 -9.59 5.45
C TYR A 107 22.41 -9.02 4.12
N ALA A 108 22.59 -9.73 3.01
CA ALA A 108 22.01 -9.36 1.72
C ALA A 108 21.30 -10.55 1.09
N GLY A 109 20.11 -10.33 0.52
CA GLY A 109 19.23 -11.38 0.01
C GLY A 109 17.98 -11.55 0.87
N GLN A 110 17.58 -12.80 1.11
CA GLN A 110 16.51 -13.15 2.04
C GLN A 110 16.97 -12.88 3.48
N ALA A 111 16.81 -11.64 3.93
CA ALA A 111 17.30 -11.20 5.23
C ALA A 111 16.19 -11.24 6.29
N THR A 112 16.54 -11.71 7.48
CA THR A 112 15.74 -11.57 8.69
C THR A 112 16.42 -10.63 9.67
N GLY A 113 15.61 -9.84 10.38
CA GLY A 113 16.05 -8.87 11.37
C GLY A 113 15.36 -9.09 12.71
N ALA A 114 16.08 -8.90 13.81
CA ALA A 114 15.51 -8.87 15.14
C ALA A 114 16.15 -7.77 16.00
N LEU A 115 15.31 -7.13 16.81
CA LEU A 115 15.73 -6.24 17.89
C LEU A 115 15.15 -6.75 19.21
N SER A 116 15.91 -6.60 20.28
CA SER A 116 15.49 -6.94 21.64
C SER A 116 15.51 -5.71 22.53
N THR A 117 14.64 -5.66 23.52
CA THR A 117 14.72 -4.68 24.61
C THR A 117 14.24 -5.33 25.91
N THR A 118 14.56 -4.71 27.04
CA THR A 118 14.16 -5.19 28.37
C THR A 118 12.93 -4.45 28.84
N LEU A 119 11.86 -5.19 29.13
CA LEU A 119 10.65 -4.64 29.75
C LEU A 119 10.72 -4.84 31.28
N GLU A 120 10.74 -3.73 32.03
CA GLU A 120 10.80 -3.76 33.48
C GLU A 120 9.41 -3.67 34.12
N PHE A 121 8.97 -4.76 34.73
CA PHE A 121 7.71 -4.82 35.46
C PHE A 121 7.93 -4.45 36.93
N GLY A 122 7.52 -3.23 37.32
CA GLY A 122 7.76 -2.70 38.66
C GLY A 122 6.48 -2.30 39.41
N PRO A 123 6.49 -2.32 40.76
CA PRO A 123 5.40 -1.73 41.56
C PRO A 123 5.18 -0.24 41.26
N GLY A 124 6.24 0.47 40.85
CA GLY A 124 6.20 1.88 40.45
C GLY A 124 5.55 2.14 39.08
N SER A 125 5.47 1.12 38.21
CA SER A 125 4.79 1.19 36.91
C SER A 125 3.40 0.52 36.93
N GLY A 126 2.86 0.26 38.13
CA GLY A 126 1.57 -0.44 38.28
C GLY A 126 1.60 -1.89 37.80
N GLY A 127 2.78 -2.49 37.64
CA GLY A 127 2.95 -3.83 37.07
C GLY A 127 2.80 -3.89 35.54
N VAL A 128 2.81 -2.74 34.85
CA VAL A 128 2.77 -2.64 33.39
C VAL A 128 4.14 -2.18 32.88
N ALA A 129 4.56 -2.69 31.73
CA ALA A 129 5.74 -2.25 31.00
C ALA A 129 5.38 -2.23 29.51
N GLU A 130 5.74 -1.17 28.81
CA GLU A 130 5.35 -0.92 27.42
C GLU A 130 6.57 -0.50 26.60
N GLU A 131 6.56 -0.85 25.32
CA GLU A 131 7.52 -0.39 24.32
C GLU A 131 6.77 -0.29 22.98
N THR A 132 7.22 0.63 22.12
CA THR A 132 6.67 0.82 20.78
C THR A 132 7.66 0.32 19.73
N VAL A 133 7.22 -0.58 18.85
CA VAL A 133 7.96 -0.96 17.64
C VAL A 133 7.54 -0.04 16.51
N VAL A 134 8.51 0.56 15.84
CA VAL A 134 8.31 1.50 14.75
C VAL A 134 8.85 0.90 13.46
N PHE A 135 8.02 0.93 12.42
CA PHE A 135 8.44 0.71 11.04
C PHE A 135 8.32 2.04 10.29
N ALA A 136 9.44 2.54 9.78
CA ALA A 136 9.50 3.81 9.05
C ALA A 136 10.01 3.55 7.63
N ALA A 137 9.23 3.96 6.62
CA ALA A 137 9.55 3.76 5.21
C ALA A 137 9.90 5.08 4.52
N GLY A 138 10.74 5.01 3.49
CA GLY A 138 11.11 6.15 2.63
C GLY A 138 11.66 5.68 1.29
N ALA A 139 11.89 6.60 0.36
CA ALA A 139 12.48 6.28 -0.94
C ALA A 139 13.95 5.82 -0.81
N ASP A 140 14.61 6.18 0.29
CA ASP A 140 15.96 5.74 0.63
C ASP A 140 16.17 5.72 2.16
N GLU A 141 17.37 5.30 2.59
CA GLU A 141 17.73 5.25 4.02
C GLU A 141 17.61 6.60 4.72
N THR A 142 17.92 7.70 4.04
CA THR A 142 17.88 9.04 4.65
C THR A 142 16.44 9.41 4.99
N GLU A 143 15.52 9.15 4.07
CA GLU A 143 14.10 9.38 4.28
C GLU A 143 13.52 8.45 5.36
N ALA A 144 13.84 7.15 5.31
CA ALA A 144 13.42 6.19 6.33
C ALA A 144 13.94 6.57 7.74
N ALA A 145 15.20 7.01 7.84
CA ALA A 145 15.78 7.49 9.08
C ALA A 145 15.13 8.78 9.58
N THR A 146 14.78 9.69 8.67
CA THR A 146 14.08 10.94 9.00
C THR A 146 12.68 10.64 9.55
N ALA A 147 11.95 9.72 8.91
CA ALA A 147 10.64 9.28 9.39
C ALA A 147 10.73 8.56 10.75
N LEU A 148 11.73 7.72 10.96
CA LEU A 148 11.98 7.06 12.25
C LEU A 148 12.25 8.09 13.36
N GLY A 149 13.09 9.09 13.09
CA GLY A 149 13.38 10.17 14.03
C GLY A 149 12.12 10.96 14.40
N ALA A 150 11.29 11.32 13.42
CA ALA A 150 10.05 12.04 13.66
C ALA A 150 9.09 11.26 14.58
N VAL A 151 8.97 9.94 14.41
CA VAL A 151 8.14 9.11 15.30
C VAL A 151 8.71 9.01 16.70
N ARG A 152 10.04 9.01 16.88
CA ARG A 152 10.68 8.99 18.20
C ARG A 152 10.56 10.31 18.96
N ASP A 153 10.45 11.42 18.24
CA ASP A 153 10.29 12.75 18.82
C ASP A 153 8.83 13.02 19.27
N GLU A 154 7.87 12.17 18.88
CA GLU A 154 6.45 12.34 19.19
C GLU A 154 5.88 11.15 20.00
N PRO A 155 5.15 11.38 21.10
CA PRO A 155 4.52 10.29 21.85
C PRO A 155 3.57 9.46 20.99
N PHE A 156 3.63 8.14 21.09
CA PHE A 156 2.78 7.23 20.30
C PHE A 156 1.28 7.52 20.48
N GLU A 157 0.86 7.88 21.70
CA GLU A 157 -0.52 8.25 22.00
C GLU A 157 -0.97 9.44 21.18
N ARG A 158 -0.09 10.41 20.98
CA ARG A 158 -0.38 11.61 20.20
C ARG A 158 -0.56 11.26 18.72
N LEU A 159 0.33 10.43 18.16
CA LEU A 159 0.22 9.93 16.78
C LEU A 159 -1.08 9.15 16.56
N ARG A 160 -1.46 8.30 17.53
CA ARG A 160 -2.72 7.55 17.50
C ARG A 160 -3.93 8.48 17.54
N GLU A 161 -3.95 9.45 18.46
CA GLU A 161 -5.03 10.42 18.58
C GLU A 161 -5.19 11.26 17.31
N ASP A 162 -4.08 11.71 16.71
CA ASP A 162 -4.12 12.49 15.48
C ASP A 162 -4.63 11.66 14.30
N LYS A 163 -4.25 10.38 14.20
CA LYS A 163 -4.81 9.46 13.19
C LYS A 163 -6.31 9.21 13.39
N GLU A 164 -6.74 8.99 14.64
CA GLU A 164 -8.16 8.81 14.98
C GLU A 164 -8.98 10.06 14.65
N ALA A 165 -8.46 11.24 14.99
CA ALA A 165 -9.09 12.52 14.68
C ALA A 165 -9.18 12.75 13.16
N TRP A 166 -8.13 12.44 12.41
CA TRP A 166 -8.12 12.54 10.95
C TRP A 166 -9.16 11.60 10.30
N ILE A 167 -9.26 10.34 10.74
CA ILE A 167 -10.30 9.41 10.24
C ILE A 167 -11.71 9.91 10.62
N ALA A 168 -11.87 10.42 11.85
CA ALA A 168 -13.15 10.94 12.31
C ALA A 168 -13.61 12.16 11.50
N ASP A 169 -12.68 13.05 11.13
CA ASP A 169 -12.94 14.19 10.23
C ASP A 169 -13.33 13.70 8.83
N LEU A 170 -12.59 12.73 8.29
CA LEU A 170 -12.89 12.10 7.00
C LEU A 170 -14.30 11.52 6.90
N LEU A 171 -14.82 10.99 8.01
CA LEU A 171 -16.10 10.30 8.07
C LEU A 171 -17.18 11.10 8.82
N SER A 172 -16.95 12.38 9.06
CA SER A 172 -17.83 13.24 9.86
C SER A 172 -19.24 13.35 9.27
N GLU A 173 -19.36 13.35 7.94
CA GLU A 173 -20.62 13.44 7.20
C GLU A 173 -21.14 12.07 6.70
N ALA A 174 -20.49 10.97 7.09
CA ALA A 174 -20.81 9.66 6.56
C ALA A 174 -22.25 9.22 6.87
N PRO A 175 -23.06 8.81 5.86
CA PRO A 175 -24.43 8.38 6.07
C PRO A 175 -24.46 6.94 6.59
N LEU A 176 -24.16 6.78 7.87
CA LEU A 176 -24.19 5.47 8.53
C LEU A 176 -25.62 4.89 8.55
N PRO A 177 -25.75 3.54 8.59
CA PRO A 177 -27.05 2.90 8.61
C PRO A 177 -27.96 3.44 9.72
N ASN A 178 -29.21 3.74 9.37
CA ASN A 178 -30.16 4.33 10.30
C ASN A 178 -30.50 3.34 11.43
N ARG A 179 -29.99 3.62 12.63
CA ARG A 179 -30.20 2.82 13.84
C ARG A 179 -31.68 2.57 14.14
N LYS A 180 -32.57 3.55 13.94
CA LYS A 180 -34.01 3.38 14.20
C LYS A 180 -34.65 2.39 13.22
N THR A 181 -34.25 2.44 11.94
CA THR A 181 -34.75 1.51 10.93
C THR A 181 -34.31 0.07 11.22
N ILE A 182 -33.05 -0.11 11.64
CA ILE A 182 -32.49 -1.44 11.95
C ILE A 182 -33.08 -2.01 13.24
N ALA A 183 -33.18 -1.20 14.30
CA ALA A 183 -33.74 -1.62 15.59
C ALA A 183 -35.22 -2.05 15.52
N GLY A 184 -35.92 -1.75 14.42
CA GLY A 184 -37.26 -2.30 14.16
C GLY A 184 -37.27 -3.75 13.66
N ARG A 185 -36.10 -4.33 13.37
CA ARG A 185 -35.94 -5.67 12.78
C ARG A 185 -34.91 -6.53 13.51
N GLU A 186 -33.87 -5.90 14.07
CA GLU A 186 -32.74 -6.56 14.70
C GLU A 186 -32.63 -6.23 16.20
N SER A 187 -31.84 -7.01 16.94
CA SER A 187 -31.52 -6.73 18.35
C SER A 187 -30.69 -5.44 18.52
N PRO A 188 -30.62 -4.85 19.72
CA PRO A 188 -29.70 -3.75 20.01
C PRO A 188 -28.23 -4.11 19.70
N GLU A 189 -27.80 -5.31 20.09
CA GLU A 189 -26.44 -5.79 19.85
C GLU A 189 -26.14 -5.91 18.35
N ASP A 190 -27.06 -6.47 17.56
CA ASP A 190 -26.92 -6.59 16.11
C ASP A 190 -26.93 -5.22 15.42
N THR A 191 -27.77 -4.29 15.91
CA THR A 191 -27.80 -2.91 15.41
C THR A 191 -26.44 -2.23 15.58
N ASP A 192 -25.82 -2.38 16.76
CA ASP A 192 -24.48 -1.84 17.02
C ASP A 192 -23.41 -2.50 16.15
N ALA A 193 -23.47 -3.82 15.98
CA ALA A 193 -22.54 -4.56 15.13
C ALA A 193 -22.63 -4.13 13.65
N ILE A 194 -23.84 -3.92 13.13
CA ILE A 194 -24.07 -3.45 11.75
C ILE A 194 -23.47 -2.06 11.55
N VAL A 195 -23.74 -1.13 12.47
CA VAL A 195 -23.21 0.24 12.37
C VAL A 195 -21.68 0.25 12.52
N ALA A 196 -21.13 -0.56 13.42
CA ALA A 196 -19.68 -0.70 13.59
C ALA A 196 -19.01 -1.28 12.34
N THR A 197 -19.65 -2.27 11.70
CA THR A 197 -19.17 -2.87 10.44
C THR A 197 -19.18 -1.84 9.30
N ALA A 198 -20.27 -1.08 9.16
CA ALA A 198 -20.35 -0.02 8.15
C ALA A 198 -19.28 1.06 8.35
N ARG A 199 -19.05 1.49 9.60
CA ARG A 199 -17.99 2.44 9.93
C ARG A 199 -16.61 1.88 9.59
N ARG A 200 -16.33 0.62 9.93
CA ARG A 200 -15.05 -0.05 9.61
C ARG A 200 -14.81 -0.15 8.11
N ALA A 201 -15.85 -0.46 7.33
CA ALA A 201 -15.76 -0.51 5.87
C ALA A 201 -15.42 0.86 5.27
N LEU A 202 -16.05 1.92 5.76
CA LEU A 202 -15.73 3.29 5.34
C LEU A 202 -14.33 3.72 5.77
N THR A 203 -13.90 3.35 6.98
CA THR A 203 -12.52 3.58 7.42
C THR A 203 -11.53 2.91 6.47
N ALA A 204 -11.75 1.66 6.10
CA ALA A 204 -10.89 0.96 5.13
C ALA A 204 -10.81 1.73 3.80
N LEU A 205 -11.96 2.11 3.24
CA LEU A 205 -12.05 2.86 1.97
C LEU A 205 -11.27 4.18 2.00
N VAL A 206 -11.43 5.01 3.05
CA VAL A 206 -10.74 6.30 3.09
C VAL A 206 -9.24 6.17 3.40
N THR A 207 -8.82 5.05 4.00
CA THR A 207 -7.40 4.77 4.27
C THR A 207 -6.68 4.10 3.11
N THR A 208 -7.39 3.61 2.10
CA THR A 208 -6.82 2.99 0.88
C THR A 208 -6.72 3.97 -0.28
N TYR A 209 -7.14 5.22 -0.11
CA TYR A 209 -7.01 6.29 -1.08
C TYR A 209 -5.57 6.81 -1.12
N ASP A 210 -4.96 6.81 -2.31
CA ASP A 210 -3.70 7.47 -2.56
C ASP A 210 -3.93 8.95 -2.90
N PRO A 211 -3.56 9.90 -2.03
CA PRO A 211 -3.75 11.32 -2.29
C PRO A 211 -2.90 11.85 -3.44
N GLU A 212 -1.83 11.17 -3.88
CA GLU A 212 -0.98 11.64 -4.98
C GLU A 212 -1.64 11.37 -6.35
N SER A 213 -1.98 10.12 -6.64
CA SER A 213 -2.63 9.75 -7.90
C SER A 213 -4.15 9.91 -7.89
N GLY A 214 -4.77 9.78 -6.71
CA GLY A 214 -6.21 9.59 -6.56
C GLY A 214 -6.65 8.14 -6.70
N ALA A 215 -5.75 7.18 -6.86
CA ALA A 215 -6.09 5.76 -6.96
C ALA A 215 -6.64 5.20 -5.63
N VAL A 216 -7.45 4.16 -5.73
CA VAL A 216 -7.90 3.33 -4.61
C VAL A 216 -7.69 1.88 -5.01
N VAL A 217 -6.81 1.19 -4.28
CA VAL A 217 -6.54 -0.23 -4.55
C VAL A 217 -7.76 -1.09 -4.23
N ALA A 218 -7.96 -2.16 -4.98
CA ALA A 218 -9.08 -3.06 -4.79
C ALA A 218 -9.01 -3.77 -3.41
N SER A 219 -7.81 -4.13 -2.96
CA SER A 219 -7.56 -4.64 -1.61
C SER A 219 -6.08 -4.57 -1.24
N ILE A 220 -5.79 -4.36 0.04
CA ILE A 220 -4.44 -4.51 0.59
C ILE A 220 -4.25 -5.99 0.97
N THR A 221 -3.77 -6.78 0.01
CA THR A 221 -3.48 -8.22 0.21
C THR A 221 -2.37 -8.65 -0.75
N THR A 222 -1.57 -9.64 -0.33
CA THR A 222 -0.49 -10.21 -1.15
C THR A 222 -1.00 -11.31 -2.09
N GLN A 223 -2.08 -12.00 -1.73
CA GLN A 223 -2.65 -13.10 -2.52
C GLN A 223 -4.18 -13.09 -2.47
N PRO A 224 -4.89 -12.97 -3.61
CA PRO A 224 -4.41 -12.60 -4.96
C PRO A 224 -3.87 -11.16 -5.07
N PRO A 225 -3.14 -10.78 -6.15
CA PRO A 225 -2.63 -9.42 -6.33
C PRO A 225 -3.77 -8.44 -6.60
N TYR A 226 -4.12 -7.65 -5.58
CA TYR A 226 -5.23 -6.68 -5.60
C TYR A 226 -4.75 -5.25 -5.29
N GLY A 227 -3.43 -5.02 -5.35
CA GLY A 227 -2.77 -3.73 -5.12
C GLY A 227 -2.97 -2.72 -6.26
N GLU A 228 -3.83 -3.02 -7.23
CA GLU A 228 -4.18 -2.14 -8.33
C GLU A 228 -5.57 -1.51 -8.14
N ASP A 229 -5.80 -0.42 -8.85
CA ASP A 229 -7.08 0.24 -8.98
C ASP A 229 -7.89 -0.39 -10.12
N TRP A 230 -9.02 -1.02 -9.80
CA TRP A 230 -9.99 -1.50 -10.78
C TRP A 230 -11.06 -0.43 -11.01
N PRO A 231 -11.28 0.08 -12.24
CA PRO A 231 -12.33 1.06 -12.48
C PRO A 231 -13.75 0.58 -12.15
N ARG A 232 -14.01 -0.74 -12.25
CA ARG A 232 -15.27 -1.33 -11.76
C ARG A 232 -15.45 -1.09 -10.26
N ASP A 233 -14.52 -1.57 -9.45
CA ASP A 233 -14.53 -1.48 -7.99
C ASP A 233 -14.54 -0.01 -7.57
N GLY A 234 -13.71 0.75 -8.28
CA GLY A 234 -13.57 2.18 -8.17
C GLY A 234 -14.86 2.96 -8.39
N ALA A 235 -15.76 2.54 -9.26
CA ALA A 235 -17.04 3.21 -9.44
C ALA A 235 -17.92 3.12 -8.18
N PHE A 236 -17.92 1.97 -7.49
CA PHE A 236 -18.62 1.82 -6.22
C PHE A 236 -17.92 2.59 -5.09
N PHE A 237 -16.59 2.63 -5.09
CA PHE A 237 -15.82 3.46 -4.18
C PHE A 237 -16.14 4.94 -4.35
N ASN A 238 -16.18 5.44 -5.59
CA ASN A 238 -16.54 6.82 -5.91
C ASN A 238 -17.94 7.16 -5.43
N TYR A 239 -18.93 6.30 -5.70
CA TYR A 239 -20.29 6.48 -5.19
C TYR A 239 -20.31 6.63 -3.66
N MET A 240 -19.57 5.79 -2.94
CA MET A 240 -19.48 5.89 -1.48
C MET A 240 -18.69 7.13 -1.02
N LEU A 241 -17.64 7.53 -1.72
CA LEU A 241 -16.85 8.72 -1.43
C LEU A 241 -17.69 10.00 -1.60
N ASP A 242 -18.49 10.08 -2.66
CA ASP A 242 -19.46 11.16 -2.86
C ASP A 242 -20.49 11.20 -1.73
N LEU A 243 -21.01 10.03 -1.32
CA LEU A 243 -21.95 9.96 -0.18
C LEU A 243 -21.36 10.43 1.15
N VAL A 244 -20.05 10.29 1.37
CA VAL A 244 -19.37 10.80 2.58
C VAL A 244 -18.78 12.21 2.37
N GLY A 245 -19.13 12.90 1.28
CA GLY A 245 -18.74 14.29 1.02
C GLY A 245 -17.31 14.47 0.53
N ARG A 246 -16.69 13.44 -0.05
CA ARG A 246 -15.33 13.49 -0.64
C ARG A 246 -15.39 13.69 -2.16
N HIS A 247 -16.16 14.70 -2.58
CA HIS A 247 -16.38 15.04 -3.98
C HIS A 247 -15.08 15.38 -4.72
N ASP A 248 -14.15 16.07 -4.05
CA ASP A 248 -12.84 16.43 -4.58
C ASP A 248 -11.99 15.18 -4.92
N TRP A 249 -12.10 14.13 -4.11
CA TRP A 249 -11.41 12.86 -4.36
C TRP A 249 -11.99 12.15 -5.57
N VAL A 250 -13.33 12.12 -5.68
CA VAL A 250 -14.05 11.50 -6.80
C VAL A 250 -13.77 12.25 -8.10
N GLU A 251 -13.82 13.58 -8.08
CA GLU A 251 -13.49 14.43 -9.23
C GLU A 251 -12.08 14.13 -9.73
N LYS A 252 -11.08 14.15 -8.84
CA LYS A 252 -9.69 13.86 -9.19
C LYS A 252 -9.56 12.50 -9.87
N ARG A 253 -10.19 11.48 -9.29
CA ARG A 253 -10.10 10.11 -9.78
C ARG A 253 -10.84 9.91 -11.11
N ASN A 254 -12.01 10.52 -11.29
CA ASN A 254 -12.74 10.47 -12.56
C ASN A 254 -11.99 11.20 -13.68
N ARG A 255 -11.33 12.33 -13.39
CA ARG A 255 -10.43 12.99 -14.35
C ARG A 255 -9.24 12.11 -14.72
N TRP A 256 -8.67 11.40 -13.74
CA TRP A 256 -7.63 10.41 -14.00
C TRP A 256 -8.15 9.28 -14.89
N TYR A 257 -9.30 8.67 -14.59
CA TYR A 257 -9.92 7.69 -15.48
C TYR A 257 -10.17 8.21 -16.89
N ALA A 258 -10.71 9.42 -17.05
CA ALA A 258 -10.91 10.01 -18.37
C ALA A 258 -9.60 10.10 -19.15
N SER A 259 -8.48 10.39 -18.48
CA SER A 259 -7.15 10.42 -19.08
C SER A 259 -6.58 9.05 -19.47
N LEU A 260 -7.11 7.96 -18.88
CA LEU A 260 -6.67 6.58 -19.12
C LEU A 260 -7.47 5.86 -20.21
N GLN A 261 -8.56 6.45 -20.71
CA GLN A 261 -9.37 5.82 -21.75
C GLN A 261 -8.55 5.59 -23.04
N GLN A 262 -8.66 4.40 -23.62
CA GLN A 262 -7.96 4.05 -24.85
C GLN A 262 -8.43 4.93 -26.03
N GLN A 263 -7.55 5.78 -26.55
CA GLN A 263 -7.90 6.77 -27.58
C GLN A 263 -7.88 6.24 -29.02
N THR A 264 -7.08 5.22 -29.35
CA THR A 264 -6.96 4.71 -30.73
C THR A 264 -6.71 3.19 -30.77
N VAL A 265 -7.25 2.47 -31.76
CA VAL A 265 -6.95 1.03 -31.97
C VAL A 265 -5.54 0.80 -32.54
N ASP A 266 -4.84 1.86 -32.98
CA ASP A 266 -3.61 1.77 -33.80
C ASP A 266 -2.27 2.04 -33.07
N SER A 267 -2.22 2.12 -31.73
CA SER A 267 -0.98 2.55 -31.03
C SER A 267 0.02 1.45 -30.68
N VAL A 268 0.04 0.35 -31.43
CA VAL A 268 1.22 -0.53 -31.48
C VAL A 268 1.45 -0.89 -32.93
N ALA A 269 2.28 -0.10 -33.61
CA ALA A 269 2.94 -0.59 -34.80
C ALA A 269 3.72 -1.86 -34.41
N GLU A 270 3.66 -2.90 -35.24
CA GLU A 270 4.46 -4.11 -35.11
C GLU A 270 5.95 -3.71 -35.02
N GLY A 271 6.52 -3.70 -33.81
CA GLY A 271 7.86 -3.19 -33.53
C GLY A 271 7.99 -2.24 -32.32
N ASP A 272 6.89 -1.67 -31.82
CA ASP A 272 6.89 -0.75 -30.67
C ASP A 272 7.00 -1.42 -29.29
N VAL A 273 7.00 -2.76 -29.25
CA VAL A 273 7.11 -3.59 -28.03
C VAL A 273 8.54 -3.63 -27.47
N LEU A 274 9.54 -3.08 -28.17
CA LEU A 274 10.96 -3.20 -27.80
C LEU A 274 11.54 -1.95 -27.09
N GLY A 275 10.74 -0.91 -26.84
CA GLY A 275 11.18 0.30 -26.14
C GLY A 275 10.58 0.40 -24.73
N PRO A 276 11.38 0.34 -23.64
CA PRO A 276 10.87 0.32 -22.27
C PRO A 276 10.26 1.64 -21.75
N THR A 277 10.10 2.68 -22.58
CA THR A 277 9.73 4.05 -22.15
C THR A 277 8.63 4.72 -22.97
N ARG A 278 7.61 3.99 -23.45
CA ARG A 278 6.55 4.56 -24.30
C ARG A 278 5.12 4.50 -23.71
N PRO A 279 4.22 5.43 -24.13
CA PRO A 279 2.79 5.50 -23.74
C PRO A 279 1.99 4.20 -23.88
N SER A 280 2.51 3.22 -24.63
CA SER A 280 1.93 1.91 -24.88
C SER A 280 1.84 0.98 -23.66
N GLN A 281 2.32 1.38 -22.48
CA GLN A 281 2.18 0.59 -21.25
C GLN A 281 1.02 1.07 -20.34
N ARG A 282 0.45 2.25 -20.61
CA ARG A 282 -0.77 2.71 -19.92
C ARG A 282 -1.98 1.86 -20.29
N THR A 283 -1.96 1.29 -21.49
CA THR A 283 -3.07 0.48 -21.98
C THR A 283 -2.59 -0.82 -22.58
N SER A 284 -3.49 -1.81 -22.66
CA SER A 284 -3.15 -3.08 -23.32
C SER A 284 -3.27 -2.88 -24.82
N PRO A 285 -2.37 -3.46 -25.63
CA PRO A 285 -2.49 -3.41 -27.09
C PRO A 285 -3.82 -3.99 -27.60
N ASN A 286 -4.50 -4.79 -26.78
CA ASN A 286 -5.78 -5.42 -27.09
C ASN A 286 -6.99 -4.72 -26.43
N THR A 287 -6.78 -3.59 -25.74
CA THR A 287 -7.88 -2.76 -25.23
C THR A 287 -8.55 -2.07 -26.41
N LEU A 288 -9.86 -2.26 -26.56
CA LEU A 288 -10.60 -1.59 -27.63
C LEU A 288 -10.62 -0.08 -27.43
N GLN A 289 -10.69 0.68 -28.51
CA GLN A 289 -10.90 2.14 -28.43
C GLN A 289 -12.14 2.47 -27.58
N ALA A 290 -12.05 3.57 -26.85
CA ALA A 290 -13.05 4.04 -25.89
C ALA A 290 -13.32 3.09 -24.70
N ASN A 291 -12.43 2.11 -24.46
CA ASN A 291 -12.48 1.24 -23.28
C ASN A 291 -11.34 1.56 -22.32
N TRP A 292 -11.44 0.98 -21.13
CA TRP A 292 -10.41 0.98 -20.11
C TRP A 292 -9.84 -0.41 -19.93
N ASN A 293 -8.57 -0.48 -19.54
CA ASN A 293 -7.98 -1.69 -19.02
C ASN A 293 -8.73 -2.20 -17.80
N MET A 294 -8.59 -3.49 -17.52
CA MET A 294 -9.18 -4.12 -16.35
C MET A 294 -8.83 -3.37 -15.05
N ASN A 295 -7.58 -2.92 -14.91
CA ASN A 295 -7.06 -2.24 -13.73
C ASN A 295 -5.76 -1.49 -14.04
N TYR A 296 -5.34 -0.64 -13.10
CA TYR A 296 -4.15 0.20 -13.20
C TYR A 296 -3.37 0.24 -11.89
N TYR A 297 -2.05 0.29 -11.97
CA TYR A 297 -1.26 0.80 -10.86
C TYR A 297 -1.56 2.29 -10.61
N ALA A 298 -1.18 2.82 -9.46
CA ALA A 298 -1.44 4.21 -9.09
C ALA A 298 -0.89 5.25 -10.09
N ASP A 299 0.15 4.91 -10.85
CA ASP A 299 0.71 5.78 -11.90
C ASP A 299 -0.02 5.70 -13.25
N GLY A 300 -1.04 4.86 -13.37
CA GLY A 300 -1.85 4.67 -14.57
C GLY A 300 -1.29 3.64 -15.56
N VAL A 301 -0.22 2.91 -15.22
CA VAL A 301 0.22 1.74 -15.99
C VAL A 301 -0.81 0.63 -15.85
N ALA A 302 -1.14 -0.04 -16.96
CA ALA A 302 -2.04 -1.19 -16.93
C ALA A 302 -1.48 -2.32 -16.05
N GLY A 303 -2.24 -2.73 -15.03
CA GLY A 303 -1.77 -3.66 -14.01
C GLY A 303 -1.87 -5.13 -14.41
N GLY A 304 -3.04 -5.55 -14.87
CA GLY A 304 -3.42 -6.95 -15.03
C GLY A 304 -3.53 -7.43 -16.48
N PRO A 305 -3.61 -8.75 -16.69
CA PRO A 305 -3.43 -9.37 -18.01
C PRO A 305 -4.68 -9.29 -18.90
N ILE A 306 -5.83 -8.94 -18.34
CA ILE A 306 -7.09 -8.87 -19.08
C ILE A 306 -7.18 -7.50 -19.78
N PRO A 307 -7.20 -7.43 -21.12
CA PRO A 307 -7.07 -6.16 -21.83
C PRO A 307 -8.21 -5.16 -21.54
N TYR A 308 -9.44 -5.65 -21.40
CA TYR A 308 -10.59 -4.84 -20.98
C TYR A 308 -11.70 -5.76 -20.48
N GLN A 309 -12.62 -5.20 -19.71
CA GLN A 309 -13.85 -5.88 -19.29
C GLN A 309 -15.02 -4.95 -19.58
N ILE A 310 -16.07 -5.47 -20.20
CA ILE A 310 -17.19 -4.63 -20.70
C ILE A 310 -17.90 -3.86 -19.58
N ASP A 311 -17.95 -4.45 -18.39
CA ASP A 311 -18.50 -3.84 -17.17
C ASP A 311 -17.59 -2.75 -16.63
N THR A 312 -16.26 -2.90 -16.71
CA THR A 312 -15.30 -1.85 -16.34
C THR A 312 -15.55 -0.59 -17.16
N THR A 313 -15.75 -0.72 -18.47
CA THR A 313 -16.11 0.42 -19.34
C THR A 313 -17.44 1.05 -18.93
N GLY A 314 -18.49 0.23 -18.75
CA GLY A 314 -19.80 0.73 -18.34
C GLY A 314 -19.79 1.45 -16.99
N PHE A 315 -19.09 0.88 -15.99
CA PHE A 315 -18.97 1.46 -14.66
C PHE A 315 -18.10 2.71 -14.63
N THR A 316 -17.07 2.80 -15.48
CA THR A 316 -16.24 4.01 -15.61
C THR A 316 -17.05 5.19 -16.15
N VAL A 317 -17.89 4.95 -17.16
CA VAL A 317 -18.84 5.96 -17.65
C VAL A 317 -19.87 6.30 -16.58
N TRP A 318 -20.43 5.30 -15.90
CA TRP A 318 -21.43 5.52 -14.85
C TRP A 318 -20.89 6.41 -13.73
N THR A 319 -19.71 6.14 -13.17
CA THR A 319 -19.18 6.96 -12.07
C THR A 319 -18.92 8.41 -12.48
N MET A 320 -18.57 8.67 -13.75
CA MET A 320 -18.39 10.04 -14.24
C MET A 320 -19.71 10.81 -14.26
N VAL A 321 -20.77 10.17 -14.73
CA VAL A 321 -22.11 10.77 -14.81
C VAL A 321 -22.73 10.88 -13.42
N ASP A 322 -22.62 9.84 -12.59
CA ASP A 322 -23.13 9.80 -11.22
C ASP A 322 -22.55 10.94 -10.36
N HIS A 323 -21.24 11.18 -10.45
CA HIS A 323 -20.60 12.32 -9.78
C HIS A 323 -21.17 13.68 -10.21
N TYR A 324 -21.45 13.84 -11.51
CA TYR A 324 -22.12 15.06 -12.00
C TYR A 324 -23.56 15.17 -11.48
N GLU A 325 -24.30 14.07 -11.37
CA GLU A 325 -25.65 14.08 -10.80
C GLU A 325 -25.65 14.48 -9.32
N VAL A 326 -24.60 14.10 -8.57
CA VAL A 326 -24.42 14.47 -7.16
C VAL A 326 -24.03 15.95 -7.01
N THR A 327 -23.09 16.44 -7.82
CA THR A 327 -22.47 17.75 -7.64
C THR A 327 -23.12 18.88 -8.46
N GLY A 328 -23.72 18.54 -9.60
CA GLY A 328 -24.18 19.50 -10.60
C GLY A 328 -23.08 20.28 -11.30
N ASP A 329 -21.82 19.86 -11.19
CA ASP A 329 -20.67 20.60 -11.74
C ASP A 329 -20.55 20.43 -13.26
N GLU A 330 -21.04 21.43 -14.00
CA GLU A 330 -20.94 21.47 -15.46
C GLU A 330 -19.51 21.63 -15.98
N GLU A 331 -18.59 22.23 -15.23
CA GLU A 331 -17.19 22.35 -15.63
C GLU A 331 -16.49 21.00 -15.57
N TYR A 332 -16.69 20.26 -14.47
CA TYR A 332 -16.28 18.87 -14.36
C TYR A 332 -16.85 18.03 -15.51
N LEU A 333 -18.18 18.09 -15.74
CA LEU A 333 -18.80 17.28 -16.79
C LEU A 333 -18.18 17.58 -18.16
N ARG A 334 -18.01 18.85 -18.53
CA ARG A 334 -17.37 19.22 -19.81
C ARG A 334 -15.96 18.65 -19.96
N ALA A 335 -15.22 18.52 -18.86
CA ALA A 335 -13.87 18.00 -18.88
C ALA A 335 -13.81 16.47 -19.06
N VAL A 336 -14.74 15.72 -18.48
CA VAL A 336 -14.78 14.24 -18.60
C VAL A 336 -15.65 13.76 -19.77
N TYR A 337 -16.54 14.59 -20.29
CA TYR A 337 -17.47 14.25 -21.39
C TYR A 337 -16.82 13.63 -22.63
N PRO A 338 -15.60 14.03 -23.06
CA PRO A 338 -14.94 13.36 -24.19
C PRO A 338 -14.68 11.86 -23.98
N ALA A 339 -14.68 11.39 -22.72
CA ALA A 339 -14.53 9.99 -22.37
C ALA A 339 -15.86 9.24 -22.19
N VAL A 340 -17.01 9.94 -22.23
CA VAL A 340 -18.37 9.38 -22.10
C VAL A 340 -18.97 9.10 -23.48
#